data_AF-A0A1F6PQD3-F1
#
_entry.id   AF-A0A1F6PQD3-F1
#
_cell.length_a   1.000
_cell.length_b   1.000
_cell.length_c   1.000
_cell.angle_alpha   90.00
_cell.angle_beta   90.00
_cell.angle_gamma   90.00
#
_symmetry.space_group_name_H-M   'P 1'
#
loop_
_entity.id
_entity.type
_entity.pdbx_description
1 polymer ?
#
loop_
_entity_poly.entity_id
_entity_poly.type
_entity_poly.pdbx_seq_one_letter_code
_entity_poly.pdbx_strand_id
1 'polypeptide(L)'
;MDGTSASWAKKAILGNNASGLPMKLEFKNLADISPDYANFDALGWKKGKQLYIFINNKHQNAPAEALASLLSHEAVHQDELCSLEEETYAWGYEADVWTQMKAKNPMAAQIQCPLTERLNTLSRLFTSANHTTSSIRNLVYSNPGYKGLPIHSPGF
;
A
#
# COMPACT_ATOMS: atom_id res chain seq x y z
N MET A 1 11.92 3.96 -4.65
CA MET A 1 11.19 3.24 -5.73
C MET A 1 12.10 2.83 -6.89
N ASP A 2 13.13 3.60 -7.23
CA ASP A 2 13.98 3.29 -8.39
C ASP A 2 14.69 1.93 -8.31
N GLY A 3 14.77 1.28 -9.48
CA GLY A 3 15.34 -0.06 -9.63
C GLY A 3 14.57 -1.16 -8.88
N THR A 4 13.29 -0.97 -8.62
CA THR A 4 12.40 -2.02 -8.09
C THR A 4 11.19 -2.22 -9.01
N SER A 5 10.35 -3.21 -8.73
CA SER A 5 9.06 -3.39 -9.41
C SER A 5 8.11 -2.19 -9.25
N ALA A 6 8.40 -1.25 -8.33
CA ALA A 6 7.65 -0.01 -8.08
C ALA A 6 7.69 1.03 -9.24
N SER A 7 8.27 0.71 -10.40
CA SER A 7 8.40 1.65 -11.53
C SER A 7 7.04 2.15 -12.04
N TRP A 8 6.04 1.26 -12.14
CA TRP A 8 4.68 1.65 -12.51
C TRP A 8 4.07 2.58 -11.45
N ALA A 9 4.13 2.21 -10.17
CA ALA A 9 3.60 3.03 -9.08
C ALA A 9 4.23 4.42 -9.04
N LYS A 10 5.54 4.53 -9.23
CA LYS A 10 6.24 5.83 -9.31
C LYS A 10 5.64 6.70 -10.42
N LYS A 11 5.43 6.14 -11.62
CA LYS A 11 4.82 6.89 -12.74
C LYS A 11 3.38 7.28 -12.44
N ALA A 12 2.60 6.38 -11.85
CA ALA A 12 1.23 6.65 -11.42
C ALA A 12 1.18 7.82 -10.43
N ILE A 13 1.99 7.79 -9.38
CA ILE A 13 2.09 8.87 -8.38
C ILE A 13 2.47 10.21 -9.03
N LEU A 14 3.36 10.19 -10.04
CA LEU A 14 3.79 11.39 -10.75
C LEU A 14 2.80 11.89 -11.82
N GLY A 15 1.65 11.24 -11.98
CA GLY A 15 0.54 11.73 -12.81
C GLY A 15 0.18 10.87 -14.02
N ASN A 16 0.90 9.77 -14.26
CA ASN A 16 0.49 8.77 -15.24
C ASN A 16 -0.56 7.80 -14.64
N ASN A 17 -1.69 8.37 -14.22
CA ASN A 17 -2.78 7.70 -13.53
C ASN A 17 -4.13 8.18 -14.10
N ALA A 18 -5.25 7.62 -13.61
CA ALA A 18 -6.60 7.95 -14.07
C ALA A 18 -7.00 9.43 -13.98
N SER A 19 -6.35 10.23 -13.12
CA SER A 19 -6.59 11.68 -13.04
C SER A 19 -5.80 12.50 -14.06
N GLY A 20 -4.70 11.97 -14.58
CA GLY A 20 -3.71 12.73 -15.36
C GLY A 20 -2.98 13.81 -14.55
N LEU A 21 -3.06 13.77 -13.21
CA LEU A 21 -2.44 14.73 -12.29
C LEU A 21 -1.57 13.99 -11.28
N PRO A 22 -0.45 14.56 -10.82
CA PRO A 22 0.31 13.99 -9.71
C PRO A 22 -0.59 13.76 -8.49
N MET A 23 -0.45 12.59 -7.87
CA MET A 23 -1.17 12.27 -6.63
C MET A 23 -0.65 13.17 -5.50
N LYS A 24 -1.55 13.62 -4.61
CA LYS A 24 -1.17 14.42 -3.44
C LYS A 24 -0.91 13.51 -2.24
N LEU A 25 0.25 13.65 -1.62
CA LEU A 25 0.64 12.86 -0.45
C LEU A 25 0.50 13.71 0.81
N GLU A 26 -0.14 13.16 1.85
CA GLU A 26 -0.32 13.84 3.14
C GLU A 26 -0.27 12.83 4.29
N PHE A 27 0.49 13.13 5.35
CA PHE A 27 0.37 12.42 6.61
C PHE A 27 -0.82 12.98 7.40
N LYS A 28 -1.74 12.11 7.83
CA LYS A 28 -2.99 12.51 8.48
C LYS A 28 -3.41 11.51 9.56
N ASN A 29 -4.21 11.97 10.52
CA ASN A 29 -5.03 11.07 11.32
C ASN A 29 -6.19 10.56 10.45
N LEU A 30 -6.18 9.27 10.10
CA LEU A 30 -7.17 8.70 9.18
C LEU A 30 -8.57 8.61 9.81
N ALA A 31 -8.67 8.62 11.15
CA ALA A 31 -9.95 8.69 11.85
C ALA A 31 -10.73 9.99 11.56
N ASP A 32 -10.03 11.06 11.14
CA ASP A 32 -10.66 12.32 10.74
C ASP A 32 -11.42 12.21 9.40
N ILE A 33 -11.13 11.18 8.61
CA ILE A 33 -11.87 10.85 7.37
C ILE A 33 -13.07 9.97 7.72
N SER A 34 -12.84 8.88 8.45
CA SER A 34 -13.86 8.02 9.04
C SER A 34 -13.27 7.26 10.22
N PRO A 35 -14.00 7.06 11.33
CA PRO A 35 -13.56 6.21 12.44
C PRO A 35 -13.15 4.80 12.02
N ASP A 36 -13.75 4.26 10.94
CA ASP A 36 -13.46 2.93 10.41
C ASP A 36 -12.01 2.82 9.90
N TYR A 37 -11.40 3.94 9.51
CA TYR A 37 -10.03 4.00 9.00
C TYR A 37 -8.98 4.28 10.08
N ALA A 38 -9.37 4.40 11.35
CA ALA A 38 -8.46 4.80 12.43
C ALA A 38 -7.19 3.92 12.50
N ASN A 39 -7.32 2.62 12.20
CA ASN A 39 -6.24 1.65 12.29
C ASN A 39 -5.52 1.39 10.96
N PHE A 40 -6.00 1.96 9.84
CA PHE A 40 -5.40 1.77 8.52
C PHE A 40 -4.01 2.41 8.49
N ASP A 41 -3.13 1.86 7.64
CA ASP A 41 -1.77 2.37 7.47
C ASP A 41 -1.73 3.52 6.46
N ALA A 42 -2.51 3.42 5.39
CA ALA A 42 -2.75 4.47 4.42
C ALA A 42 -4.10 4.25 3.72
N LEU A 43 -4.47 5.24 2.89
CA LEU A 43 -5.66 5.24 2.04
C LEU A 43 -5.37 5.94 0.71
N GLY A 44 -5.64 5.27 -0.39
CA GLY A 44 -5.92 5.88 -1.68
C GLY A 44 -7.29 6.57 -1.62
N TRP A 45 -7.33 7.84 -2.04
CA TRP A 45 -8.56 8.63 -1.96
C TRP A 45 -8.76 9.49 -3.19
N LYS A 46 -9.96 9.45 -3.76
CA LYS A 46 -10.35 10.33 -4.87
C LYS A 46 -11.27 11.44 -4.38
N LYS A 47 -10.93 12.68 -4.75
CA LYS A 47 -11.79 13.85 -4.51
C LYS A 47 -11.93 14.65 -5.80
N GLY A 48 -13.06 14.47 -6.47
CA GLY A 48 -13.28 15.00 -7.82
C GLY A 48 -12.25 14.42 -8.78
N LYS A 49 -11.47 15.29 -9.45
CA LYS A 49 -10.40 14.85 -10.36
C LYS A 49 -9.10 14.50 -9.64
N GLN A 50 -8.87 14.93 -8.41
CA GLN A 50 -7.58 14.76 -7.74
C GLN A 50 -7.52 13.43 -6.99
N LEU A 51 -6.43 12.69 -7.16
CA LEU A 51 -6.08 11.53 -6.35
C LEU A 51 -5.16 11.94 -5.19
N TYR A 52 -5.37 11.31 -4.05
CA TYR A 52 -4.62 11.50 -2.81
C TYR A 52 -4.12 10.15 -2.29
N ILE A 53 -2.98 10.18 -1.62
CA ILE A 53 -2.52 9.11 -0.75
C ILE A 53 -2.40 9.72 0.64
N PHE A 54 -3.27 9.29 1.55
CA PHE A 54 -3.19 9.66 2.96
C PHE A 54 -2.43 8.58 3.72
N ILE A 55 -1.39 8.96 4.45
CA ILE A 55 -0.60 8.04 5.26
C ILE A 55 -0.88 8.31 6.73
N ASN A 56 -1.10 7.27 7.52
CA ASN A 56 -1.37 7.44 8.95
C ASN A 56 -0.16 8.11 9.66
N ASN A 57 -0.43 9.09 10.52
CA ASN A 57 0.60 9.82 11.28
C ASN A 57 1.57 8.91 12.06
N LYS A 58 1.14 7.70 12.46
CA LYS A 58 2.01 6.72 13.13
C LYS A 58 3.24 6.31 12.29
N HIS A 59 3.24 6.58 10.99
CA HIS A 59 4.30 6.22 10.04
C HIS A 59 5.20 7.38 9.61
N GLN A 60 5.06 8.58 10.18
CA GLN A 60 5.85 9.77 9.78
C GLN A 60 7.37 9.56 9.86
N ASN A 61 7.82 8.73 10.81
CA ASN A 61 9.24 8.44 11.02
C ASN A 61 9.67 7.11 10.38
N ALA A 62 8.83 6.48 9.55
CA ALA A 62 9.19 5.27 8.85
C ALA A 62 10.30 5.54 7.81
N PRO A 63 11.22 4.60 7.58
CA PRO A 63 12.27 4.78 6.60
C PRO A 63 11.70 4.95 5.19
N ALA A 64 12.43 5.66 4.34
CA ALA A 64 11.99 5.98 2.98
C ALA A 64 11.67 4.73 2.14
N GLU A 65 12.37 3.62 2.38
CA GLU A 65 12.13 2.32 1.77
C GLU A 65 10.77 1.71 2.15
N ALA A 66 10.39 1.84 3.42
CA ALA A 66 9.10 1.38 3.92
C ALA A 66 7.97 2.24 3.36
N LEU A 67 8.14 3.56 3.39
CA LEU A 67 7.20 4.49 2.76
C LEU A 67 7.07 4.25 1.25
N ALA A 68 8.17 3.98 0.55
CA ALA A 68 8.13 3.66 -0.88
C ALA A 68 7.36 2.37 -1.18
N SER A 69 7.40 1.39 -0.28
CA SER A 69 6.65 0.13 -0.41
C SER A 69 5.16 0.37 -0.16
N LEU A 70 4.81 1.13 0.88
CA LEU A 70 3.43 1.54 1.15
C LEU A 70 2.86 2.38 -0.01
N LEU A 71 3.64 3.33 -0.55
CA LEU A 71 3.22 4.13 -1.69
C LEU A 71 2.97 3.28 -2.96
N SER A 72 3.67 2.16 -3.14
CA SER A 72 3.38 1.27 -4.27
C SER A 72 2.05 0.56 -4.17
N HIS A 73 1.61 0.26 -2.95
CA HIS A 73 0.26 -0.22 -2.66
C HIS A 73 -0.77 0.82 -3.08
N GLU A 74 -0.68 2.02 -2.50
CA GLU A 74 -1.73 3.03 -2.63
C GLU A 74 -1.85 3.59 -4.04
N ALA A 75 -0.79 3.45 -4.86
CA ALA A 75 -0.83 3.81 -6.28
C ALA A 75 -1.76 2.92 -7.12
N VAL A 76 -2.14 1.74 -6.61
CA VAL A 76 -3.11 0.83 -7.25
C VAL A 76 -4.51 1.45 -7.27
N HIS A 77 -4.90 2.09 -6.17
CA HIS A 77 -6.24 2.65 -5.99
C HIS A 77 -6.40 3.98 -6.72
N GLN A 78 -7.02 3.96 -7.90
CA GLN A 78 -7.17 5.14 -8.77
C GLN A 78 -8.64 5.57 -8.98
N ASP A 79 -9.59 4.88 -8.36
CA ASP A 79 -10.99 5.27 -8.34
C ASP A 79 -11.61 5.15 -6.93
N GLU A 80 -12.94 5.23 -6.83
CA GLU A 80 -13.67 5.23 -5.55
C GLU A 80 -14.12 3.83 -5.12
N LEU A 81 -13.86 2.81 -5.95
CA LEU A 81 -14.20 1.43 -5.72
C LEU A 81 -12.95 0.68 -5.25
N CYS A 82 -13.17 -0.29 -4.38
CA CYS A 82 -12.12 -1.19 -3.93
C CYS A 82 -12.70 -2.60 -3.83
N SER A 83 -11.86 -3.61 -4.01
CA SER A 83 -12.25 -5.01 -3.93
C SER A 83 -11.21 -5.85 -3.21
N LEU A 84 -11.61 -7.04 -2.76
CA LEU A 84 -10.71 -7.95 -2.06
C LEU A 84 -9.54 -8.42 -2.95
N GLU A 85 -9.76 -8.57 -4.26
CA GLU A 85 -8.70 -8.93 -5.20
C GLU A 85 -7.72 -7.78 -5.45
N GLU A 86 -8.23 -6.55 -5.52
CA GLU A 86 -7.43 -5.35 -5.67
C GLU A 86 -6.50 -5.14 -4.45
N GLU A 87 -7.04 -5.27 -3.24
CA GLU A 87 -6.25 -5.24 -1.99
C GLU A 87 -5.25 -6.40 -1.93
N THR A 88 -5.64 -7.60 -2.35
CA THR A 88 -4.73 -8.76 -2.41
C THR A 88 -3.55 -8.49 -3.32
N TYR A 89 -3.79 -7.89 -4.48
CA TYR A 89 -2.73 -7.47 -5.39
C TYR A 89 -1.87 -6.35 -4.79
N ALA A 90 -2.48 -5.31 -4.22
CA ALA A 90 -1.78 -4.17 -3.66
C ALA A 90 -0.87 -4.56 -2.49
N TRP A 91 -1.35 -5.42 -1.57
CA TRP A 91 -0.54 -6.00 -0.49
C TRP A 91 0.59 -6.88 -1.01
N GLY A 92 0.34 -7.65 -2.07
CA GLY A 92 1.36 -8.46 -2.74
C GLY A 92 2.46 -7.60 -3.37
N TYR A 93 2.05 -6.54 -4.06
CA TYR A 93 2.95 -5.58 -4.69
C TYR A 93 3.82 -4.85 -3.66
N GLU A 94 3.21 -4.41 -2.56
CA GLU A 94 3.90 -3.83 -1.42
C GLU A 94 4.95 -4.80 -0.82
N ALA A 95 4.59 -6.08 -0.66
CA ALA A 95 5.48 -7.10 -0.13
C ALA A 95 6.68 -7.37 -1.06
N ASP A 96 6.45 -7.43 -2.37
CA ASP A 96 7.49 -7.58 -3.39
C ASP A 96 8.46 -6.38 -3.38
N VAL A 97 7.92 -5.16 -3.44
CA VAL A 97 8.70 -3.93 -3.41
C VAL A 97 9.53 -3.86 -2.13
N TRP A 98 8.94 -4.17 -0.97
CA TRP A 98 9.68 -4.19 0.29
C TRP A 98 10.80 -5.23 0.31
N THR A 99 10.56 -6.41 -0.27
CA THR A 99 11.58 -7.46 -0.39
C THR A 99 12.78 -6.96 -1.19
N GLN A 100 12.55 -6.25 -2.29
CA GLN A 100 13.61 -5.65 -3.11
C GLN A 100 14.30 -4.47 -2.40
N MET A 101 13.56 -3.63 -1.68
CA MET A 101 14.13 -2.51 -0.93
C MET A 101 15.06 -2.98 0.18
N LYS A 102 14.66 -4.00 0.95
CA LYS A 102 15.53 -4.59 1.99
C LYS A 102 16.78 -5.24 1.43
N ALA A 103 16.68 -5.86 0.25
CA ALA A 103 17.86 -6.43 -0.40
C ALA A 103 18.89 -5.34 -0.76
N LYS A 104 18.42 -4.14 -1.13
CA LYS A 104 19.28 -2.98 -1.42
C LYS A 104 19.81 -2.29 -0.17
N ASN A 105 18.98 -2.12 0.84
CA ASN A 105 19.33 -1.51 2.12
C ASN A 105 18.81 -2.36 3.30
N PRO A 106 19.58 -3.36 3.75
CA PRO A 106 19.17 -4.23 4.85
C PRO A 106 18.93 -3.49 6.17
N MET A 107 19.58 -2.34 6.39
CA MET A 107 19.44 -1.54 7.61
C MET A 107 18.03 -0.96 7.74
N ALA A 108 17.35 -0.66 6.63
CA ALA A 108 15.97 -0.17 6.67
C ALA A 108 15.02 -1.17 7.37
N ALA A 109 15.28 -2.47 7.24
CA ALA A 109 14.48 -3.52 7.87
C ALA A 109 14.64 -3.60 9.39
N GLN A 110 15.73 -3.04 9.92
CA GLN A 110 16.09 -3.10 11.35
C GLN A 110 15.55 -1.90 12.14
N ILE A 111 15.14 -0.83 11.45
CA ILE A 111 14.48 0.32 12.09
C ILE A 111 13.11 -0.15 12.58
N GLN A 112 12.93 -0.19 13.90
CA GLN A 112 11.68 -0.63 14.52
C GLN A 112 10.63 0.48 14.45
N CYS A 113 9.61 0.27 13.64
CA CYS A 113 8.40 1.07 13.63
C CYS A 113 7.22 0.23 13.13
N PRO A 114 5.97 0.67 13.35
CA PRO A 114 4.80 -0.11 12.96
C PRO A 114 4.81 -0.51 11.47
N LEU A 115 5.29 0.37 10.58
CA LEU A 115 5.33 0.06 9.14
C LEU A 115 6.35 -1.02 8.79
N THR A 116 7.58 -0.94 9.31
CA THR A 116 8.63 -1.93 9.01
C THR A 116 8.28 -3.30 9.58
N GLU A 117 7.63 -3.37 10.75
CA GLU A 117 7.15 -4.62 11.35
C GLU A 117 6.07 -5.29 10.49
N ARG A 118 5.06 -4.53 10.03
CA ARG A 118 4.04 -5.01 9.10
C ARG A 118 4.68 -5.49 7.80
N LEU A 119 5.52 -4.67 7.18
CA LEU A 119 6.18 -4.99 5.93
C LEU A 119 7.09 -6.22 6.04
N ASN A 120 7.82 -6.37 7.14
CA ASN A 120 8.63 -7.56 7.42
C ASN A 120 7.78 -8.82 7.54
N THR A 121 6.57 -8.71 8.09
CA THR A 121 5.61 -9.82 8.12
C THR A 121 5.08 -10.15 6.73
N LEU A 122 4.66 -9.15 5.95
CA LEU A 122 4.19 -9.35 4.57
C LEU A 122 5.25 -9.98 3.67
N SER A 123 6.48 -9.47 3.72
CA SER A 123 7.59 -10.02 2.93
C SER A 123 7.95 -11.45 3.32
N ARG A 124 7.84 -11.83 4.61
CA ARG A 124 8.00 -13.24 5.02
C ARG A 124 6.90 -14.13 4.44
N LEU A 125 5.64 -13.70 4.52
CA LEU A 125 4.52 -14.45 3.95
C LEU A 125 4.68 -14.61 2.43
N PHE A 126 5.00 -13.53 1.74
CA PHE A 126 5.21 -13.53 0.29
C PHE A 126 6.35 -14.46 -0.14
N THR A 127 7.51 -14.37 0.51
CA THR A 127 8.67 -15.22 0.17
C THR A 127 8.43 -16.69 0.56
N SER A 128 7.80 -16.97 1.70
CA SER A 128 7.44 -18.34 2.11
C SER A 128 6.43 -19.01 1.18
N ALA A 129 5.57 -18.21 0.53
CA ALA A 129 4.61 -18.65 -0.47
C ALA A 129 5.20 -18.66 -1.89
N ASN A 130 6.54 -18.75 -2.03
CA ASN A 130 7.26 -18.70 -3.30
C ASN A 130 6.89 -17.51 -4.18
N HIS A 131 6.80 -16.32 -3.58
CA HIS A 131 6.45 -15.05 -4.25
C HIS A 131 5.04 -15.06 -4.88
N THR A 132 4.11 -15.81 -4.29
CA THR A 132 2.68 -15.77 -4.63
C THR A 132 1.88 -15.03 -3.55
N THR A 133 0.71 -14.50 -3.91
CA THR A 133 -0.18 -13.78 -2.99
C THR A 133 -1.11 -14.69 -2.19
N SER A 134 -0.97 -16.01 -2.28
CA SER A 134 -1.89 -16.98 -1.64
C SER A 134 -2.08 -16.76 -0.14
N SER A 135 -0.99 -16.56 0.61
CA SER A 135 -1.06 -16.29 2.06
C SER A 135 -1.54 -14.87 2.37
N ILE A 136 -1.19 -13.90 1.52
CA ILE A 136 -1.62 -12.50 1.65
C ILE A 136 -3.12 -12.38 1.43
N ARG A 137 -3.67 -13.09 0.45
CA ARG A 137 -5.10 -13.16 0.16
C ARG A 137 -5.89 -13.58 1.39
N ASN A 138 -5.43 -14.60 2.12
CA ASN A 138 -6.09 -15.04 3.35
C ASN A 138 -6.14 -13.92 4.41
N LEU A 139 -5.05 -13.14 4.56
CA LEU A 139 -5.04 -11.99 5.47
C LEU A 139 -6.04 -10.92 5.04
N VAL A 140 -6.03 -10.53 3.75
CA VAL A 140 -6.95 -9.53 3.20
C VAL A 140 -8.40 -9.94 3.42
N TYR A 141 -8.76 -11.18 3.08
CA TYR A 141 -10.13 -11.69 3.23
C TYR A 141 -10.59 -11.79 4.69
N SER A 142 -9.66 -11.94 5.63
CA SER A 142 -9.95 -11.97 7.06
C SER A 142 -9.90 -10.60 7.75
N ASN A 143 -9.45 -9.55 7.05
CA ASN A 143 -9.24 -8.23 7.63
C ASN A 143 -10.61 -7.55 7.89
N PRO A 144 -10.94 -7.20 9.14
CA PRO A 144 -12.20 -6.54 9.47
C PRO A 144 -12.41 -5.21 8.72
N GLY A 145 -11.33 -4.50 8.38
CA GLY A 145 -11.39 -3.24 7.63
C GLY A 145 -11.88 -3.39 6.19
N TYR A 146 -11.79 -4.60 5.62
CA TYR A 146 -12.25 -4.91 4.26
C TYR A 146 -13.59 -5.66 4.24
N LYS A 147 -14.25 -5.77 5.40
CA LYS A 147 -15.53 -6.45 5.52
C LYS A 147 -16.58 -5.73 4.66
N GLY A 148 -17.20 -6.49 3.75
CA GLY A 148 -18.26 -5.99 2.88
C GLY A 148 -17.78 -5.48 1.52
N LEU A 149 -16.46 -5.47 1.26
CA LEU A 149 -15.97 -5.24 -0.10
C LEU A 149 -16.41 -6.39 -1.05
N PRO A 150 -16.71 -6.08 -2.32
CA PRO A 150 -16.93 -7.10 -3.33
C PRO A 150 -15.63 -7.87 -3.62
N ILE A 151 -15.75 -9.05 -4.23
CA ILE A 151 -14.58 -9.83 -4.66
C ILE A 151 -13.79 -9.06 -5.72
N HIS A 152 -14.47 -8.50 -6.72
CA HIS A 152 -13.89 -7.73 -7.83
C HIS A 152 -14.52 -6.34 -7.93
N SER A 153 -13.72 -5.37 -8.37
CA SER A 153 -14.15 -4.00 -8.72
C SER A 153 -14.10 -3.86 -10.25
N PRO A 154 -14.92 -2.99 -10.88
CA PRO A 154 -14.91 -2.82 -12.34
C PRO A 154 -13.55 -2.44 -12.96
N GLY A 155 -12.64 -1.89 -12.16
CA GLY A 155 -11.28 -1.54 -12.54
C GLY A 155 -10.23 -2.63 -12.29
N PHE A 156 -10.61 -3.79 -11.73
CA PHE A 156 -9.69 -4.84 -11.29
C PHE A 156 -10.17 -6.28 -11.55
#